data_AF-A0A0G0CAA4-F1
#
_entry.id   AF-A0A0G0CAA4-F1
#
_cell.length_a   1.000
_cell.length_b   1.000
_cell.length_c   1.000
_cell.angle_alpha   90.00
_cell.angle_beta   90.00
_cell.angle_gamma   90.00
#
_symmetry.space_group_name_H-M   'P 1'
#
loop_
_entity.id
_entity.type
_entity.pdbx_description
1 polymer ?
#
loop_
_entity_poly.entity_id
_entity_poly.type
_entity_poly.pdbx_seq_one_letter_code
_entity_poly.pdbx_strand_id
1 'polypeptide(L)'
;MTREIEGSLGLVVERYGSDKWSKKLTTKDQLGILVSANLAQSKSLSDISSMVEATGKFSFDGINKSSLSRVNSKRNSGIFEEAYRHILEKVRKRVPYSKIRVIDTTTSVVAKNLFSLWKMDGNRGAIKIGVEYDPFWQLPDQIIISDWKKGDTTHGKEFEYKKGLTYIFDRGFNDYGLYTKIIKTKAFFVARMHKTNRFSWFKQKHIKPSNVISDETGKLGRPERVRKSRVMQDIVRVIRFKKEEGHKEGIIIATNRFDLRANDIRDLYKRRWDIELFFKFIKQNLKLKKFFGTTHNAVKSQIYCALIAYLLVYLIKPKYKNFTEFLRKVRYTLFFDFQQLSFITDT
;
A
#
# COMPACT_ATOMS: atom_id res chain seq x y z
N MET A 1 4.56 -8.61 22.00
CA MET A 1 3.25 -8.25 21.40
C MET A 1 2.37 -7.77 22.54
N THR A 2 1.68 -6.62 22.45
CA THR A 2 0.80 -6.16 23.54
C THR A 2 -0.36 -7.14 23.75
N ARG A 3 -0.83 -7.34 25.00
CA ARG A 3 -1.92 -8.28 25.35
C ARG A 3 -3.18 -8.14 24.46
N GLU A 4 -3.47 -6.91 24.02
CA GLU A 4 -4.60 -6.63 23.13
C GLU A 4 -4.44 -7.18 21.71
N ILE A 5 -3.23 -7.30 21.18
CA ILE A 5 -2.98 -7.91 19.86
C ILE A 5 -3.16 -9.42 19.95
N GLU A 6 -2.79 -10.02 21.09
CA GLU A 6 -2.93 -11.45 21.33
C GLU A 6 -4.39 -11.89 21.43
N GLY A 7 -5.23 -11.15 22.15
CA GLY A 7 -6.66 -11.46 22.27
C GLY A 7 -7.40 -11.39 20.92
N SER A 8 -7.09 -10.40 20.09
CA SER A 8 -7.69 -10.27 18.76
C SER A 8 -7.19 -11.35 17.81
N LEU A 9 -5.91 -11.72 17.86
CA LEU A 9 -5.36 -12.79 17.04
C LEU A 9 -5.98 -14.16 17.37
N GLY A 10 -6.26 -14.43 18.66
CA GLY A 10 -6.92 -15.67 19.10
C GLY A 10 -8.26 -15.91 18.42
N LEU A 11 -9.14 -14.89 18.39
CA LEU A 11 -10.44 -14.97 17.73
C LEU A 11 -10.32 -15.22 16.21
N VAL A 12 -9.33 -14.61 15.54
CA VAL A 12 -9.08 -14.86 14.12
C VAL A 12 -8.56 -16.29 13.91
N VAL A 13 -7.66 -16.78 14.77
CA VAL A 13 -7.12 -18.14 14.72
C VAL A 13 -8.22 -19.20 14.80
N GLU A 14 -9.17 -19.03 15.71
CA GLU A 14 -10.32 -19.92 15.88
C GLU A 14 -11.23 -19.92 14.66
N ARG A 15 -11.62 -18.74 14.16
CA ARG A 15 -12.50 -18.59 12.98
C ARG A 15 -11.93 -19.28 11.73
N TYR A 16 -10.62 -19.18 11.53
CA TYR A 16 -9.94 -19.82 10.41
C TYR A 16 -9.60 -21.29 10.66
N GLY A 17 -9.77 -21.80 11.89
CA GLY A 17 -9.29 -23.12 12.30
C GLY A 17 -7.79 -23.31 12.02
N SER A 18 -7.02 -22.21 12.03
CA SER A 18 -5.69 -22.13 11.41
C SER A 18 -4.63 -23.02 12.08
N ASP A 19 -4.88 -23.40 13.34
CA ASP A 19 -4.01 -24.22 14.17
C ASP A 19 -4.60 -25.60 14.49
N LYS A 20 -5.75 -25.98 13.90
CA LYS A 20 -6.45 -27.26 14.15
C LYS A 20 -5.56 -28.50 14.00
N TRP A 21 -4.54 -28.43 13.14
CA TRP A 21 -3.57 -29.52 12.90
C TRP A 21 -2.12 -29.11 13.19
N SER A 22 -1.91 -27.95 13.80
CA SER A 22 -0.56 -27.46 14.08
C SER A 22 -0.03 -28.10 15.37
N LYS A 23 1.04 -28.90 15.24
CA LYS A 23 1.68 -29.58 16.38
C LYS A 23 2.88 -28.82 16.96
N LYS A 24 3.50 -27.90 16.19
CA LYS A 24 4.80 -27.29 16.53
C LYS A 24 4.96 -25.80 16.18
N LEU A 25 4.10 -25.24 15.33
CA LEU A 25 4.24 -23.85 14.88
C LEU A 25 2.87 -23.22 14.74
N THR A 26 2.41 -22.52 15.77
CA THR A 26 1.09 -21.87 15.77
C THR A 26 1.05 -20.69 14.78
N THR A 27 -0.13 -20.11 14.57
CA THR A 27 -0.28 -18.87 13.81
C THR A 27 0.45 -17.73 14.50
N LYS A 28 0.39 -17.67 15.84
CA LYS A 28 1.10 -16.68 16.65
C LYS A 28 2.61 -16.76 16.41
N ASP A 29 3.15 -17.97 16.39
CA ASP A 29 4.59 -18.19 16.16
C ASP A 29 4.98 -17.75 14.75
N GLN A 30 4.23 -18.18 13.73
CA GLN A 30 4.53 -17.77 12.35
C GLN A 30 4.43 -16.25 12.18
N LEU A 31 3.43 -15.59 12.79
CA LEU A 31 3.32 -14.13 12.77
C LEU A 31 4.56 -13.50 13.39
N GLY A 32 4.94 -13.93 14.59
CA GLY A 32 6.12 -13.43 15.30
C GLY A 32 7.41 -13.61 14.52
N ILE A 33 7.61 -14.78 13.93
CA ILE A 33 8.77 -15.11 13.10
C ILE A 33 8.79 -14.24 11.84
N LEU A 34 7.69 -14.13 11.09
CA LEU A 34 7.67 -13.36 9.84
C LEU A 34 7.79 -11.85 10.08
N VAL A 35 7.18 -11.32 11.16
CA VAL A 35 7.38 -9.92 11.56
C VAL A 35 8.85 -9.68 11.92
N SER A 36 9.44 -10.54 12.75
CA SER A 36 10.85 -10.44 13.15
C SER A 36 11.78 -10.55 11.96
N ALA A 37 11.54 -11.49 11.04
CA ALA A 37 12.32 -11.68 9.82
C ALA A 37 12.29 -10.45 8.91
N ASN A 38 11.12 -9.80 8.74
CA ASN A 38 11.01 -8.58 7.95
C ASN A 38 11.75 -7.41 8.62
N LEU A 39 11.64 -7.26 9.94
CA LEU A 39 12.35 -6.22 10.68
C LEU A 39 13.87 -6.45 10.64
N ALA A 40 14.33 -7.67 10.95
CA ALA A 40 15.72 -8.11 10.91
C ALA A 40 16.29 -8.20 9.49
N GLN A 41 15.47 -7.99 8.46
CA GLN A 41 15.88 -8.00 7.06
C GLN A 41 16.42 -9.36 6.56
N SER A 42 15.89 -10.46 7.11
CA SER A 42 16.31 -11.81 6.74
C SER A 42 16.25 -12.04 5.22
N LYS A 43 17.25 -12.72 4.69
CA LYS A 43 17.48 -12.90 3.25
C LYS A 43 16.90 -14.20 2.71
N SER A 44 16.68 -15.20 3.55
CA SER A 44 16.22 -16.54 3.15
C SER A 44 15.54 -17.27 4.31
N LEU A 45 14.90 -18.40 4.02
CA LEU A 45 14.35 -19.28 5.06
C LEU A 45 15.44 -19.86 6.00
N SER A 46 16.66 -20.09 5.49
CA SER A 46 17.78 -20.54 6.33
C SER A 46 18.20 -19.44 7.30
N ASP A 47 18.25 -18.20 6.83
CA ASP A 47 18.55 -17.02 7.66
C ASP A 47 17.49 -16.82 8.75
N ILE A 48 16.21 -17.04 8.43
CA ILE A 48 15.13 -17.04 9.44
C ILE A 48 15.32 -18.18 10.45
N SER A 49 15.71 -19.37 10.01
CA SER A 49 16.00 -20.51 10.89
C SER A 49 17.09 -20.16 11.90
N SER A 50 18.22 -19.60 11.43
CA SER A 50 19.33 -19.19 12.29
C SER A 50 18.94 -18.02 13.22
N MET A 51 18.14 -17.07 12.74
CA MET A 51 17.59 -15.99 13.59
C MET A 51 16.74 -16.55 14.73
N VAL A 52 15.86 -17.51 14.43
CA VAL A 52 15.00 -18.17 15.42
C VAL A 52 15.85 -18.88 16.47
N GLU A 53 16.79 -19.72 16.02
CA GLU A 53 17.73 -20.45 16.87
C GLU A 53 18.54 -19.52 17.78
N ALA A 54 19.15 -18.47 17.22
CA ALA A 54 19.97 -17.52 17.97
C ALA A 54 19.17 -16.70 19.01
N THR A 55 17.88 -16.44 18.77
CA THR A 55 17.08 -15.65 19.70
C THR A 55 16.57 -16.45 20.90
N GLY A 56 16.35 -17.76 20.76
CA GLY A 56 15.67 -18.58 21.78
C GLY A 56 14.23 -18.12 22.13
N LYS A 57 13.71 -17.07 21.48
CA LYS A 57 12.42 -16.42 21.81
C LYS A 57 11.20 -17.18 21.30
N PHE A 58 11.41 -18.18 20.46
CA PHE A 58 10.36 -19.03 19.93
C PHE A 58 10.52 -20.41 20.57
N SER A 59 9.57 -20.79 21.42
CA SER A 59 9.67 -21.91 22.36
C SER A 59 9.47 -23.29 21.70
N PHE A 60 10.23 -23.65 20.67
CA PHE A 60 10.06 -24.93 19.96
C PHE A 60 11.35 -25.49 19.36
N ASP A 61 11.62 -26.77 19.64
CA ASP A 61 12.71 -27.53 19.01
C ASP A 61 12.44 -27.81 17.52
N GLY A 62 13.45 -27.52 16.67
CA GLY A 62 13.53 -28.04 15.30
C GLY A 62 12.78 -27.23 14.23
N ILE A 63 12.58 -25.92 14.41
CA ILE A 63 12.16 -25.05 13.29
C ILE A 63 13.30 -24.95 12.29
N ASN A 64 13.18 -25.72 11.20
CA ASN A 64 14.10 -25.66 10.07
C ASN A 64 13.43 -25.00 8.85
N LYS A 65 14.25 -24.71 7.83
CA LYS A 65 13.80 -24.19 6.53
C LYS A 65 12.59 -24.94 5.96
N SER A 66 12.57 -26.26 6.05
CA SER A 66 11.51 -27.11 5.48
C SER A 66 10.19 -26.93 6.20
N SER A 67 10.21 -26.86 7.53
CA SER A 67 9.04 -26.55 8.36
C SER A 67 8.47 -25.16 8.04
N LEU A 68 9.33 -24.14 7.97
CA LEU A 68 8.92 -22.77 7.62
C LEU A 68 8.30 -22.70 6.22
N SER A 69 8.95 -23.32 5.22
CA SER A 69 8.45 -23.36 3.83
C SER A 69 7.05 -23.98 3.75
N ARG A 70 6.84 -25.11 4.45
CA ARG A 70 5.56 -25.83 4.48
C ARG A 70 4.45 -24.99 5.10
N VAL A 71 4.70 -24.35 6.23
CA VAL A 71 3.68 -23.51 6.92
C VAL A 71 3.38 -22.26 6.10
N ASN A 72 4.39 -21.57 5.57
CA ASN A 72 4.19 -20.41 4.68
C ASN A 72 3.32 -20.75 3.46
N SER A 73 3.44 -21.98 2.94
CA SER A 73 2.69 -22.39 1.75
C SER A 73 1.25 -22.85 2.07
N LYS A 74 1.05 -23.52 3.20
CA LYS A 74 -0.23 -24.17 3.52
C LYS A 74 -1.18 -23.29 4.36
N ARG A 75 -0.66 -22.46 5.27
CA ARG A 75 -1.54 -21.65 6.12
C ARG A 75 -2.24 -20.60 5.27
N ASN A 76 -3.56 -20.46 5.48
CA ASN A 76 -4.37 -19.49 4.75
C ASN A 76 -3.87 -18.07 5.08
N SER A 77 -3.37 -17.37 4.06
CA SER A 77 -2.83 -16.01 4.23
C SER A 77 -3.86 -14.97 4.70
N GLY A 78 -5.16 -15.25 4.56
CA GLY A 78 -6.25 -14.38 5.02
C GLY A 78 -6.20 -14.08 6.53
N ILE A 79 -5.63 -14.98 7.34
CA ILE A 79 -5.44 -14.71 8.78
C ILE A 79 -4.55 -13.50 9.04
N PHE A 80 -3.50 -13.33 8.24
CA PHE A 80 -2.58 -12.20 8.37
C PHE A 80 -3.18 -10.92 7.79
N GLU A 81 -4.05 -11.05 6.78
CA GLU A 81 -4.84 -9.93 6.28
C GLU A 81 -5.82 -9.39 7.34
N GLU A 82 -6.56 -10.27 8.00
CA GLU A 82 -7.48 -9.87 9.07
C GLU A 82 -6.71 -9.29 10.27
N ALA A 83 -5.60 -9.92 10.67
CA ALA A 83 -4.72 -9.37 11.71
C ALA A 83 -4.20 -7.98 11.35
N TYR A 84 -3.79 -7.78 10.09
CA TYR A 84 -3.38 -6.47 9.57
C TYR A 84 -4.50 -5.43 9.68
N ARG A 85 -5.71 -5.76 9.21
CA ARG A 85 -6.88 -4.85 9.28
C ARG A 85 -7.18 -4.47 10.72
N HIS A 86 -7.15 -5.43 11.64
CA HIS A 86 -7.40 -5.19 13.05
C HIS A 86 -6.36 -4.24 13.69
N ILE A 87 -5.07 -4.44 13.40
CA ILE A 87 -4.00 -3.56 13.91
C ILE A 87 -4.14 -2.16 13.29
N LEU A 88 -4.46 -2.07 12.00
CA LEU A 88 -4.69 -0.81 11.31
C LEU A 88 -5.87 -0.04 11.93
N GLU A 89 -6.97 -0.70 12.26
CA GLU A 89 -8.10 -0.07 12.97
C GLU A 89 -7.68 0.51 14.32
N LYS A 90 -6.86 -0.21 15.09
CA LYS A 90 -6.30 0.30 16.35
C LYS A 90 -5.43 1.53 16.14
N VAL A 91 -4.56 1.52 15.13
CA VAL A 91 -3.74 2.69 14.77
C VAL A 91 -4.64 3.85 14.37
N ARG A 92 -5.68 3.59 13.56
CA ARG A 92 -6.62 4.59 13.07
C ARG A 92 -7.41 5.28 14.18
N LYS A 93 -7.74 4.58 15.26
CA LYS A 93 -8.38 5.18 16.45
C LYS A 93 -7.48 6.19 17.19
N ARG A 94 -6.16 6.17 16.96
CA ARG A 94 -5.18 7.04 17.63
C ARG A 94 -4.79 8.27 16.81
N VAL A 95 -5.28 8.40 15.58
CA VAL A 95 -4.95 9.51 14.69
C VAL A 95 -6.21 10.15 14.10
N PRO A 96 -6.23 11.46 13.88
CA PRO A 96 -7.31 12.12 13.17
C PRO A 96 -7.58 11.51 11.79
N TYR A 97 -8.84 11.54 11.36
CA TYR A 97 -9.19 11.05 10.03
C TYR A 97 -8.97 12.15 8.98
N SER A 98 -8.01 11.94 8.07
CA SER A 98 -7.80 12.84 6.92
C SER A 98 -8.80 12.51 5.81
N LYS A 99 -9.22 13.51 5.03
CA LYS A 99 -10.14 13.33 3.88
C LYS A 99 -9.42 13.03 2.56
N ILE A 100 -8.11 12.76 2.59
CA ILE A 100 -7.29 12.62 1.38
C ILE A 100 -6.67 11.23 1.35
N ARG A 101 -6.73 10.59 0.19
CA ARG A 101 -6.09 9.30 -0.09
C ARG A 101 -5.31 9.39 -1.38
N VAL A 102 -4.15 8.76 -1.43
CA VAL A 102 -3.37 8.55 -2.65
C VAL A 102 -3.49 7.07 -3.00
N ILE A 103 -3.83 6.76 -4.25
CA ILE A 103 -3.84 5.38 -4.74
C ILE A 103 -2.73 5.25 -5.78
N ASP A 104 -1.88 4.26 -5.58
CA ASP A 104 -0.86 3.87 -6.54
C ASP A 104 -0.58 2.37 -6.42
N THR A 105 0.14 1.83 -7.40
CA THR A 105 0.60 0.45 -7.36
C THR A 105 2.12 0.35 -7.41
N THR A 106 2.64 -0.69 -6.79
CA THR A 106 4.04 -1.05 -6.86
C THR A 106 4.19 -2.51 -7.28
N THR A 107 5.15 -2.77 -8.15
CA THR A 107 5.46 -4.14 -8.59
C THR A 107 6.75 -4.63 -7.95
N SER A 108 6.74 -5.88 -7.48
CA SER A 108 7.94 -6.62 -7.07
C SER A 108 8.21 -7.72 -8.10
N VAL A 109 9.35 -7.60 -8.79
CA VAL A 109 9.78 -8.55 -9.83
C VAL A 109 10.44 -9.76 -9.16
N VAL A 110 10.02 -10.95 -9.58
CA VAL A 110 10.48 -12.24 -9.06
C VAL A 110 10.93 -13.14 -10.21
N ALA A 111 11.70 -14.20 -9.92
CA ALA A 111 12.11 -15.16 -10.95
C ALA A 111 10.92 -16.05 -11.35
N LYS A 112 10.56 -16.09 -12.64
CA LYS A 112 9.38 -16.85 -13.13
C LYS A 112 9.44 -18.34 -12.81
N ASN A 113 10.63 -18.92 -12.94
CA ASN A 113 10.85 -20.36 -12.74
C ASN A 113 10.53 -20.78 -11.31
N LEU A 114 10.69 -19.86 -10.35
CA LEU A 114 10.33 -20.08 -8.95
C LEU A 114 8.88 -19.68 -8.67
N PHE A 115 8.37 -18.63 -9.31
CA PHE A 115 7.04 -18.05 -9.09
C PHE A 115 6.12 -18.30 -10.30
N SER A 116 5.94 -19.57 -10.66
CA SER A 116 5.17 -19.98 -11.84
C SER A 116 3.68 -19.59 -11.80
N LEU A 117 3.18 -19.23 -10.61
CA LEU A 117 1.83 -18.71 -10.40
C LEU A 117 1.70 -17.20 -10.65
N TRP A 118 2.81 -16.47 -10.77
CA TRP A 118 2.88 -15.01 -10.93
C TRP A 118 3.52 -14.62 -12.28
N LYS A 119 3.14 -15.29 -13.37
CA LYS A 119 3.87 -15.26 -14.66
C LYS A 119 3.85 -13.90 -15.35
N MET A 120 5.02 -13.30 -15.62
CA MET A 120 5.25 -12.19 -16.55
C MET A 120 5.99 -12.69 -17.82
N ASP A 121 6.18 -11.79 -18.79
CA ASP A 121 6.87 -12.09 -20.04
C ASP A 121 8.34 -12.50 -19.82
N GLY A 122 8.85 -13.36 -20.69
CA GLY A 122 10.20 -13.94 -20.59
C GLY A 122 10.35 -14.84 -19.35
N ASN A 123 11.50 -14.76 -18.66
CA ASN A 123 11.83 -15.51 -17.43
C ASN A 123 11.47 -14.75 -16.13
N ARG A 124 10.59 -13.75 -16.21
CA ARG A 124 10.20 -12.93 -15.04
C ARG A 124 8.79 -13.24 -14.56
N GLY A 125 8.59 -13.20 -13.26
CA GLY A 125 7.27 -13.11 -12.62
C GLY A 125 7.14 -11.76 -11.94
N ALA A 126 5.92 -11.35 -11.60
CA ALA A 126 5.69 -10.07 -10.95
C ALA A 126 4.43 -10.08 -10.09
N ILE A 127 4.58 -9.56 -8.87
CA ILE A 127 3.50 -9.36 -7.91
C ILE A 127 3.21 -7.87 -7.88
N LYS A 128 1.95 -7.50 -8.12
CA LYS A 128 1.47 -6.12 -8.03
C LYS A 128 0.78 -5.90 -6.70
N ILE A 129 1.14 -4.83 -6.02
CA ILE A 129 0.58 -4.40 -4.74
C ILE A 129 0.01 -3.00 -4.96
N GLY A 130 -1.30 -2.88 -4.95
CA GLY A 130 -1.98 -1.59 -4.89
C GLY A 130 -2.20 -1.19 -3.45
N VAL A 131 -2.01 0.10 -3.17
CA VAL A 131 -2.21 0.67 -1.84
C VAL A 131 -3.06 1.93 -1.93
N GLU A 132 -4.10 2.00 -1.12
CA GLU A 132 -4.75 3.26 -0.74
C GLU A 132 -4.00 3.80 0.48
N TYR A 133 -3.40 4.97 0.35
CA TYR A 133 -2.50 5.53 1.36
C TYR A 133 -3.01 6.87 1.86
N ASP A 134 -3.01 7.08 3.17
CA ASP A 134 -3.24 8.38 3.78
C ASP A 134 -1.91 9.11 3.94
N PRO A 135 -1.64 10.16 3.14
CA PRO A 135 -0.36 10.83 3.13
C PRO A 135 -0.11 11.68 4.39
N PHE A 136 -1.16 12.03 5.16
CA PHE A 136 -1.00 12.84 6.37
C PHE A 136 -0.51 12.00 7.54
N TRP A 137 -1.09 10.82 7.69
CA TRP A 137 -0.78 9.93 8.81
C TRP A 137 0.14 8.78 8.43
N GLN A 138 0.53 8.70 7.16
CA GLN A 138 1.40 7.67 6.60
C GLN A 138 0.82 6.26 6.77
N LEU A 139 -0.48 6.11 6.54
CA LEU A 139 -1.19 4.86 6.80
C LEU A 139 -1.64 4.19 5.50
N PRO A 140 -1.24 2.94 5.24
CA PRO A 140 -1.78 2.16 4.14
C PRO A 140 -3.17 1.62 4.51
N ASP A 141 -4.24 2.28 4.08
CA ASP A 141 -5.61 1.93 4.49
C ASP A 141 -6.17 0.69 3.82
N GLN A 142 -5.91 0.52 2.53
CA GLN A 142 -6.37 -0.65 1.76
C GLN A 142 -5.20 -1.23 0.97
N ILE A 143 -5.13 -2.55 0.94
CA ILE A 143 -4.09 -3.31 0.24
C ILE A 143 -4.77 -4.27 -0.73
N ILE A 144 -4.36 -4.24 -1.99
CA ILE A 144 -4.86 -5.15 -3.01
C ILE A 144 -3.65 -5.82 -3.67
N ILE A 145 -3.53 -7.13 -3.51
CA ILE A 145 -2.43 -7.93 -4.06
C ILE A 145 -2.96 -8.72 -5.25
N SER A 146 -2.36 -8.52 -6.42
CA SER A 146 -2.77 -9.19 -7.65
C SER A 146 -1.58 -9.55 -8.54
N ASP A 147 -1.88 -10.32 -9.59
CA ASP A 147 -0.95 -10.52 -10.70
C ASP A 147 -0.64 -9.21 -11.43
N TRP A 148 0.58 -9.12 -11.99
CA TRP A 148 1.04 -7.94 -12.73
C TRP A 148 0.23 -7.62 -13.99
N LYS A 149 -0.45 -8.61 -14.59
CA LYS A 149 -1.20 -8.44 -15.85
C LYS A 149 -2.35 -7.45 -15.73
N LYS A 150 -2.87 -7.25 -14.51
CA LYS A 150 -3.88 -6.25 -14.26
C LYS A 150 -3.24 -4.86 -14.39
N GLY A 151 -3.69 -4.09 -15.38
CA GLY A 151 -3.32 -2.68 -15.52
C GLY A 151 -3.75 -1.87 -14.31
N ASP A 152 -3.10 -0.72 -14.08
CA ASP A 152 -3.33 0.11 -12.89
C ASP A 152 -4.78 0.58 -12.78
N THR A 153 -5.45 0.85 -13.91
CA THR A 153 -6.87 1.21 -13.98
C THR A 153 -7.79 0.08 -13.51
N THR A 154 -7.50 -1.17 -13.89
CA THR A 154 -8.24 -2.35 -13.41
C THR A 154 -8.05 -2.50 -11.91
N HIS A 155 -6.80 -2.34 -11.44
CA HIS A 155 -6.47 -2.38 -10.02
C HIS A 155 -7.19 -1.28 -9.22
N GLY A 156 -7.25 -0.07 -9.78
CA GLY A 156 -7.96 1.07 -9.23
C GLY A 156 -9.45 0.78 -9.01
N LYS A 157 -10.08 -0.04 -9.86
CA LYS A 157 -11.50 -0.40 -9.72
C LYS A 157 -11.77 -1.39 -8.59
N GLU A 158 -10.76 -2.09 -8.08
CA GLU A 158 -10.90 -3.05 -6.98
C GLU A 158 -10.97 -2.35 -5.61
N PHE A 159 -10.49 -1.11 -5.48
CA PHE A 159 -10.60 -0.35 -4.25
C PHE A 159 -12.04 0.04 -3.91
N GLU A 160 -12.31 0.09 -2.62
CA GLU A 160 -13.56 0.60 -2.05
C GLU A 160 -13.43 2.11 -1.83
N TYR A 161 -14.28 2.86 -2.52
CA TYR A 161 -14.32 4.32 -2.40
C TYR A 161 -15.28 4.73 -1.28
N LYS A 162 -14.90 5.75 -0.48
CA LYS A 162 -15.71 6.25 0.63
C LYS A 162 -16.20 7.66 0.35
N LYS A 163 -17.49 7.90 0.64
CA LYS A 163 -18.15 9.20 0.50
C LYS A 163 -17.34 10.31 1.19
N GLY A 164 -17.18 11.45 0.51
CA GLY A 164 -16.53 12.64 1.04
C GLY A 164 -15.00 12.61 1.05
N LEU A 165 -14.35 11.49 0.69
CA LEU A 165 -12.90 11.42 0.51
C LEU A 165 -12.47 11.95 -0.86
N THR A 166 -11.24 12.46 -0.93
CA THR A 166 -10.56 12.86 -2.18
C THR A 166 -9.42 11.89 -2.49
N TYR A 167 -9.49 11.27 -3.65
CA TYR A 167 -8.55 10.25 -4.13
C TYR A 167 -7.60 10.82 -5.18
N ILE A 168 -6.29 10.74 -4.92
CA ILE A 168 -5.25 11.24 -5.80
C ILE A 168 -4.67 10.08 -6.61
N PHE A 169 -4.57 10.26 -7.93
CA PHE A 169 -4.06 9.25 -8.85
C PHE A 169 -3.00 9.80 -9.80
N ASP A 170 -1.99 9.00 -10.12
CA ASP A 170 -1.06 9.31 -11.21
C ASP A 170 -1.68 9.03 -12.60
N ARG A 171 -0.93 9.39 -13.63
CA ARG A 171 -1.24 9.21 -15.05
C ARG A 171 -1.55 7.76 -15.45
N GLY A 172 -1.05 6.77 -14.71
CA GLY A 172 -1.33 5.34 -14.95
C GLY A 172 -2.80 4.96 -14.76
N PHE A 173 -3.58 5.75 -14.01
CA PHE A 173 -4.97 5.47 -13.67
C PHE A 173 -5.99 6.22 -14.55
N ASN A 174 -5.61 6.55 -15.79
CA ASN A 174 -6.48 7.27 -16.71
C ASN A 174 -7.61 6.38 -17.30
N ASP A 175 -8.66 6.15 -16.50
CA ASP A 175 -9.87 5.42 -16.87
C ASP A 175 -11.12 6.19 -16.43
N TYR A 176 -12.00 6.49 -17.37
CA TYR A 176 -13.18 7.31 -17.08
C TYR A 176 -14.26 6.56 -16.29
N GLY A 177 -14.34 5.23 -16.44
CA GLY A 177 -15.25 4.40 -15.64
C GLY A 177 -14.86 4.38 -14.16
N LEU A 178 -13.55 4.39 -13.87
CA LEU A 178 -13.00 4.57 -12.53
C LEU A 178 -13.44 5.92 -11.94
N TYR A 179 -13.25 7.02 -12.67
CA TYR A 179 -13.64 8.34 -12.18
C TYR A 179 -15.16 8.44 -11.96
N THR A 180 -15.97 7.90 -12.87
CA THR A 180 -17.43 7.82 -12.69
C THR A 180 -17.80 6.97 -11.46
N LYS A 181 -17.12 5.85 -11.18
CA LYS A 181 -17.33 5.07 -9.94
C LYS A 181 -17.12 5.93 -8.69
N ILE A 182 -16.07 6.74 -8.67
CA ILE A 182 -15.73 7.63 -7.55
C ILE A 182 -16.81 8.70 -7.36
N ILE A 183 -17.19 9.39 -8.45
CA ILE A 183 -18.25 10.42 -8.42
C ILE A 183 -19.57 9.83 -7.91
N LYS A 184 -19.99 8.66 -8.41
CA LYS A 184 -21.22 7.98 -7.98
C LYS A 184 -21.21 7.62 -6.49
N THR A 185 -20.04 7.40 -5.92
CA THR A 185 -19.85 7.13 -4.49
C THR A 185 -19.90 8.43 -3.64
N LYS A 186 -20.17 9.58 -4.26
CA LYS A 186 -20.11 10.91 -3.63
C LYS A 186 -18.72 11.19 -3.05
N ALA A 187 -17.69 10.67 -3.70
CA ALA A 187 -16.29 10.92 -3.42
C ALA A 187 -15.69 11.81 -4.51
N PHE A 188 -14.45 12.25 -4.28
CA PHE A 188 -13.74 13.14 -5.18
C PHE A 188 -12.46 12.50 -5.70
N PHE A 189 -12.00 12.93 -6.87
CA PHE A 189 -10.71 12.52 -7.41
C PHE A 189 -9.88 13.71 -7.87
N VAL A 190 -8.56 13.55 -7.85
CA VAL A 190 -7.57 14.45 -8.44
C VAL A 190 -6.59 13.57 -9.21
N ALA A 191 -6.68 13.57 -10.54
CA ALA A 191 -5.90 12.66 -11.37
C ALA A 191 -5.06 13.40 -12.41
N ARG A 192 -3.82 12.99 -12.59
CA ARG A 192 -2.97 13.53 -13.65
C ARG A 192 -3.36 12.95 -15.00
N MET A 193 -3.53 13.83 -15.97
CA MET A 193 -3.83 13.47 -17.35
C MET A 193 -2.56 13.44 -18.19
N HIS A 194 -2.59 12.68 -19.28
CA HIS A 194 -1.61 12.78 -20.36
C HIS A 194 -1.99 13.92 -21.31
N LYS A 195 -1.01 14.53 -21.98
CA LYS A 195 -1.25 15.63 -22.92
C LYS A 195 -2.15 15.28 -24.10
N THR A 196 -2.20 14.00 -24.47
CA THR A 196 -3.05 13.50 -25.56
C THR A 196 -4.50 13.26 -25.13
N ASN A 197 -4.81 13.33 -23.84
CA ASN A 197 -6.18 13.23 -23.37
C ASN A 197 -7.03 14.33 -24.02
N ARG A 198 -8.12 13.89 -24.64
CA ARG A 198 -9.06 14.77 -25.31
C ARG A 198 -10.15 15.17 -24.33
N PHE A 199 -10.52 16.43 -24.39
CA PHE A 199 -11.50 17.07 -23.52
C PHE A 199 -12.43 17.88 -24.42
N SER A 200 -13.74 17.72 -24.23
CA SER A 200 -14.77 18.35 -25.05
C SER A 200 -15.75 19.12 -24.16
N TRP A 201 -16.36 20.16 -24.73
CA TRP A 201 -17.24 21.14 -24.07
C TRP A 201 -16.52 22.05 -23.07
N PHE A 202 -16.73 23.36 -23.21
CA PHE A 202 -16.11 24.38 -22.37
C PHE A 202 -17.20 25.34 -21.85
N LYS A 203 -17.26 25.52 -20.53
CA LYS A 203 -17.84 26.71 -19.88
C LYS A 203 -16.70 27.49 -19.21
N GLN A 204 -16.79 28.83 -19.23
CA GLN A 204 -15.66 29.75 -19.14
C GLN A 204 -14.97 29.85 -17.76
N LYS A 205 -13.69 30.24 -17.85
CA LYS A 205 -12.57 30.33 -16.88
C LYS A 205 -12.82 31.07 -15.57
N HIS A 206 -12.28 30.53 -14.48
CA HIS A 206 -11.91 31.31 -13.29
C HIS A 206 -10.62 32.13 -13.54
N ILE A 207 -10.44 33.24 -12.79
CA ILE A 207 -9.24 34.10 -12.83
C ILE A 207 -7.98 33.24 -12.71
N LYS A 208 -7.04 33.42 -13.64
CA LYS A 208 -5.83 32.61 -13.75
C LYS A 208 -4.72 33.15 -12.83
N PRO A 209 -4.23 32.37 -11.86
CA PRO A 209 -2.90 32.60 -11.28
C PRO A 209 -1.81 32.58 -12.37
N SER A 210 -0.67 33.22 -12.12
CA SER A 210 0.44 33.33 -13.08
C SER A 210 0.97 31.97 -13.58
N ASN A 211 0.80 30.90 -12.80
CA ASN A 211 1.24 29.54 -13.09
C ASN A 211 0.18 28.65 -13.76
N VAL A 212 -1.04 29.14 -14.02
CA VAL A 212 -2.14 28.37 -14.64
C VAL A 212 -2.32 28.79 -16.10
N ILE A 213 -2.19 27.83 -17.02
CA ILE A 213 -2.40 28.01 -18.46
C ILE A 213 -3.91 28.04 -18.77
N SER A 214 -4.66 27.05 -18.28
CA SER A 214 -6.11 26.98 -18.42
C SER A 214 -6.75 26.29 -17.22
N ASP A 215 -8.02 26.62 -16.97
CA ASP A 215 -8.86 26.08 -15.92
C ASP A 215 -10.29 26.05 -16.46
N GLU A 216 -10.75 24.85 -16.82
CA GLU A 216 -11.90 24.65 -17.71
C GLU A 216 -12.79 23.51 -17.18
N THR A 217 -14.10 23.61 -17.36
CA THR A 217 -15.06 22.54 -17.00
C THR A 217 -15.73 21.95 -18.24
N GLY A 218 -15.89 20.62 -18.28
CA GLY A 218 -16.33 19.90 -19.46
C GLY A 218 -16.31 18.37 -19.29
N LYS A 219 -16.34 17.63 -20.40
CA LYS A 219 -16.37 16.16 -20.43
C LYS A 219 -15.06 15.59 -20.97
N LEU A 220 -14.55 14.55 -20.34
CA LEU A 220 -13.37 13.80 -20.82
C LEU A 220 -13.76 12.82 -21.94
N GLY A 221 -12.99 12.79 -23.03
CA GLY A 221 -13.23 11.94 -24.21
C GLY A 221 -13.70 12.71 -25.46
N ARG A 222 -13.67 12.06 -26.64
CA ARG A 222 -14.18 12.60 -27.92
C ARG A 222 -15.55 11.97 -28.26
N PRO A 223 -16.61 12.77 -28.46
CA PRO A 223 -17.87 12.27 -28.99
C PRO A 223 -17.78 11.75 -30.44
N GLU A 224 -16.91 12.34 -31.28
CA GLU A 224 -17.01 12.24 -32.74
C GLU A 224 -16.25 11.08 -33.42
N ARG A 225 -15.41 10.32 -32.71
CA ARG A 225 -14.60 9.23 -33.35
C ARG A 225 -14.54 7.92 -32.57
N VAL A 226 -15.35 7.79 -31.52
CA VAL A 226 -15.26 6.66 -30.59
C VAL A 226 -16.67 6.30 -30.11
N ARG A 227 -16.96 5.01 -29.93
CA ARG A 227 -18.22 4.53 -29.31
C ARG A 227 -18.55 5.37 -28.06
N LYS A 228 -19.82 5.77 -27.86
CA LYS A 228 -20.32 6.56 -26.72
C LYS A 228 -19.78 6.09 -25.35
N SER A 229 -19.44 4.81 -25.23
CA SER A 229 -18.82 4.19 -24.04
C SER A 229 -17.42 4.70 -23.67
N ARG A 230 -16.74 5.50 -24.52
CA ARG A 230 -15.41 6.07 -24.22
C ARG A 230 -15.42 7.58 -23.89
N VAL A 231 -16.60 8.14 -23.62
CA VAL A 231 -16.76 9.52 -23.13
C VAL A 231 -17.30 9.48 -21.71
N MET A 232 -16.65 10.20 -20.81
CA MET A 232 -17.13 10.42 -19.45
C MET A 232 -18.38 11.29 -19.50
N GLN A 233 -19.48 10.81 -18.90
CA GLN A 233 -20.74 11.54 -18.94
C GLN A 233 -20.81 12.65 -17.88
N ASP A 234 -20.14 12.45 -16.76
CA ASP A 234 -20.05 13.45 -15.69
C ASP A 234 -19.19 14.64 -16.14
N ILE A 235 -19.58 15.84 -15.69
CA ILE A 235 -18.79 17.06 -15.88
C ILE A 235 -17.63 17.03 -14.88
N VAL A 236 -16.43 17.36 -15.37
CA VAL A 236 -15.22 17.48 -14.57
C VAL A 236 -14.53 18.80 -14.86
N ARG A 237 -13.66 19.22 -13.95
CA ARG A 237 -12.74 20.35 -14.12
C ARG A 237 -11.37 19.84 -14.58
N VAL A 238 -10.78 20.50 -15.57
CA VAL A 238 -9.45 20.23 -16.11
C VAL A 238 -8.60 21.49 -15.98
N ILE A 239 -7.46 21.35 -15.30
CA ILE A 239 -6.54 22.44 -15.03
C ILE A 239 -5.19 22.13 -15.65
N ARG A 240 -4.66 23.07 -16.44
CA ARG A 240 -3.35 22.99 -17.07
C ARG A 240 -2.40 23.97 -16.39
N PHE A 241 -1.35 23.44 -15.78
CA PHE A 241 -0.31 24.24 -15.15
C PHE A 241 0.87 24.43 -16.10
N LYS A 242 1.54 25.58 -15.97
CA LYS A 242 2.84 25.80 -16.59
C LYS A 242 3.82 24.75 -16.11
N LYS A 243 4.78 24.45 -16.98
CA LYS A 243 5.95 23.63 -16.66
C LYS A 243 6.72 24.30 -15.52
N GLU A 244 7.03 23.56 -14.47
CA GLU A 244 7.95 24.00 -13.42
C GLU A 244 9.39 23.77 -13.88
N GLU A 245 10.34 24.57 -13.38
CA GLU A 245 11.76 24.45 -13.70
C GLU A 245 12.29 23.05 -13.35
N GLY A 246 13.15 22.49 -14.19
CA GLY A 246 13.68 21.11 -14.04
C GLY A 246 12.72 19.98 -14.46
N HIS A 247 11.43 20.24 -14.68
CA HIS A 247 10.52 19.23 -15.24
C HIS A 247 10.62 19.19 -16.77
N LYS A 248 10.11 18.13 -17.43
CA LYS A 248 10.08 18.05 -18.92
C LYS A 248 8.83 18.68 -19.53
N GLU A 249 7.72 18.64 -18.81
CA GLU A 249 6.41 19.09 -19.28
C GLU A 249 5.56 19.66 -18.14
N GLY A 250 4.55 20.46 -18.49
CA GLY A 250 3.53 20.92 -17.56
C GLY A 250 2.63 19.79 -17.07
N ILE A 251 1.89 20.07 -16.00
CA ILE A 251 0.94 19.11 -15.40
C ILE A 251 -0.47 19.46 -15.85
N ILE A 252 -1.25 18.44 -16.22
CA ILE A 252 -2.67 18.55 -16.52
C ILE A 252 -3.39 17.70 -15.48
N ILE A 253 -4.34 18.29 -14.76
CA ILE A 253 -5.11 17.60 -13.71
C ILE A 253 -6.58 17.60 -14.09
N ALA A 254 -7.24 16.45 -13.98
CA ALA A 254 -8.69 16.34 -14.00
C ALA A 254 -9.22 16.08 -12.58
N THR A 255 -10.35 16.68 -12.24
CA THR A 255 -10.96 16.55 -10.92
C THR A 255 -12.46 16.89 -10.93
N ASN A 256 -13.20 16.39 -9.95
CA ASN A 256 -14.55 16.85 -9.60
C ASN A 256 -14.58 17.76 -8.36
N ARG A 257 -13.42 18.29 -7.92
CA ARG A 257 -13.32 19.33 -6.87
C ARG A 257 -13.49 20.73 -7.47
N PHE A 258 -14.74 21.16 -7.60
CA PHE A 258 -15.08 22.50 -8.07
C PHE A 258 -14.95 23.56 -6.96
N ASP A 259 -14.90 23.13 -5.71
CA ASP A 259 -14.84 23.95 -4.50
C ASP A 259 -13.43 24.49 -4.18
N LEU A 260 -12.38 23.91 -4.75
CA LEU A 260 -11.00 24.28 -4.46
C LEU A 260 -10.41 25.27 -5.47
N ARG A 261 -9.39 26.03 -5.11
CA ARG A 261 -8.64 26.83 -6.09
C ARG A 261 -7.71 25.93 -6.90
N ALA A 262 -7.32 26.40 -8.09
CA ALA A 262 -6.40 25.65 -8.95
C ALA A 262 -5.08 25.30 -8.23
N ASN A 263 -4.50 26.24 -7.49
CA ASN A 263 -3.27 25.99 -6.74
C ASN A 263 -3.45 24.97 -5.62
N ASP A 264 -4.58 24.99 -4.90
CA ASP A 264 -4.88 23.98 -3.87
C ASP A 264 -4.95 22.57 -4.47
N ILE A 265 -5.56 22.43 -5.67
CA ILE A 265 -5.61 21.16 -6.41
C ILE A 265 -4.20 20.69 -6.80
N ARG A 266 -3.32 21.61 -7.22
CA ARG A 266 -1.92 21.29 -7.51
C ARG A 266 -1.19 20.82 -6.27
N ASP A 267 -1.37 21.50 -5.14
CA ASP A 267 -0.69 21.17 -3.89
C ASP A 267 -1.21 19.85 -3.30
N LEU A 268 -2.51 19.57 -3.45
CA LEU A 268 -3.06 18.24 -3.19
C LEU A 268 -2.40 17.17 -4.06
N TYR A 269 -2.28 17.41 -5.37
CA TYR A 269 -1.65 16.45 -6.28
C TYR A 269 -0.18 16.17 -5.93
N LYS A 270 0.56 17.14 -5.39
CA LYS A 270 1.94 16.94 -4.91
C LYS A 270 2.05 15.89 -3.81
N ARG A 271 1.00 15.65 -3.01
CA ARG A 271 0.96 14.59 -2.00
C ARG A 271 1.06 13.17 -2.59
N ARG A 272 0.90 13.02 -3.90
CA ARG A 272 1.17 11.75 -4.60
C ARG A 272 2.58 11.23 -4.35
N TRP A 273 3.59 12.09 -4.15
CA TRP A 273 4.96 11.64 -3.85
C TRP A 273 5.07 10.86 -2.54
N ASP A 274 4.16 11.06 -1.59
CA ASP A 274 4.22 10.41 -0.27
C ASP A 274 4.06 8.88 -0.37
N ILE A 275 3.22 8.38 -1.30
CA ILE A 275 3.07 6.93 -1.51
C ILE A 275 4.30 6.31 -2.19
N GLU A 276 5.00 7.06 -3.07
CA GLU A 276 6.24 6.59 -3.67
C GLU A 276 7.34 6.42 -2.61
N LEU A 277 7.43 7.37 -1.67
CA LEU A 277 8.34 7.28 -0.53
C LEU A 277 7.98 6.08 0.36
N PHE A 278 6.69 5.83 0.58
CA PHE A 278 6.22 4.63 1.28
C PHE A 278 6.63 3.34 0.54
N PHE A 279 6.46 3.27 -0.78
CA PHE A 279 6.88 2.11 -1.58
C PHE A 279 8.39 1.89 -1.54
N LYS A 280 9.17 2.97 -1.62
CA LYS A 280 10.63 2.92 -1.43
C LYS A 280 10.96 2.37 -0.05
N PHE A 281 10.27 2.87 0.98
CA PHE A 281 10.44 2.43 2.35
C PHE A 281 10.18 0.93 2.51
N ILE A 282 8.99 0.43 2.18
CA ILE A 282 8.64 -0.99 2.39
C ILE A 282 9.57 -1.93 1.59
N LYS A 283 9.97 -1.54 0.38
CA LYS A 283 10.89 -2.33 -0.45
C LYS A 283 12.31 -2.38 0.11
N GLN A 284 12.79 -1.29 0.70
CA GLN A 284 14.15 -1.21 1.24
C GLN A 284 14.23 -1.79 2.65
N ASN A 285 13.26 -1.43 3.49
CA ASN A 285 13.30 -1.67 4.94
C ASN A 285 12.61 -2.96 5.38
N LEU A 286 11.62 -3.45 4.64
CA LEU A 286 10.85 -4.65 4.99
C LEU A 286 11.05 -5.78 3.96
N LYS A 287 12.10 -5.67 3.13
CA LYS A 287 12.56 -6.68 2.16
C LYS A 287 11.49 -7.27 1.24
N LEU A 288 10.44 -6.50 0.90
CA LEU A 288 9.44 -6.87 -0.12
C LEU A 288 9.96 -6.89 -1.58
N LYS A 289 11.23 -7.26 -1.76
CA LYS A 289 11.89 -7.56 -3.04
C LYS A 289 12.23 -9.05 -3.19
N LYS A 290 12.31 -9.79 -2.08
CA LYS A 290 12.58 -11.24 -2.06
C LYS A 290 11.55 -11.90 -1.16
N PHE A 291 10.97 -13.01 -1.63
CA PHE A 291 9.94 -13.72 -0.89
C PHE A 291 10.45 -15.03 -0.30
N PHE A 292 9.95 -15.38 0.89
CA PHE A 292 10.31 -16.60 1.64
C PHE A 292 9.53 -17.84 1.18
N GLY A 293 8.83 -17.73 0.06
CA GLY A 293 8.12 -18.81 -0.59
C GLY A 293 7.48 -18.32 -1.89
N THR A 294 7.05 -19.25 -2.72
CA THR A 294 6.64 -18.97 -4.10
C THR A 294 5.13 -19.09 -4.34
N THR A 295 4.43 -19.73 -3.40
CA THR A 295 2.97 -19.88 -3.45
C THR A 295 2.27 -18.56 -3.17
N HIS A 296 1.00 -18.44 -3.60
CA HIS A 296 0.18 -17.27 -3.30
C HIS A 296 0.10 -17.00 -1.79
N ASN A 297 -0.08 -18.04 -0.98
CA ASN A 297 -0.14 -17.92 0.47
C ASN A 297 1.16 -17.42 1.07
N ALA A 298 2.32 -17.94 0.64
CA ALA A 298 3.60 -17.51 1.20
C ALA A 298 3.87 -16.03 0.90
N VAL A 299 3.61 -15.61 -0.34
CA VAL A 299 3.76 -14.21 -0.77
C VAL A 299 2.83 -13.28 0.00
N LYS A 300 1.53 -13.59 0.03
CA LYS A 300 0.53 -12.76 0.74
C LYS A 300 0.83 -12.70 2.24
N SER A 301 1.17 -13.83 2.87
CA SER A 301 1.52 -13.88 4.29
C SER A 301 2.69 -12.97 4.61
N GLN A 302 3.76 -13.01 3.79
CA GLN A 302 4.92 -12.15 4.00
C GLN A 302 4.58 -10.66 3.80
N ILE A 303 3.79 -10.30 2.78
CA ILE A 303 3.37 -8.91 2.55
C ILE A 303 2.57 -8.39 3.75
N TYR A 304 1.57 -9.12 4.21
CA TYR A 304 0.79 -8.69 5.37
C TYR A 304 1.62 -8.65 6.65
N CYS A 305 2.50 -9.63 6.90
CA CYS A 305 3.40 -9.58 8.06
C CYS A 305 4.39 -8.41 8.02
N ALA A 306 4.88 -8.03 6.83
CA ALA A 306 5.70 -6.83 6.67
C ALA A 306 4.90 -5.56 6.99
N LEU A 307 3.67 -5.45 6.50
CA LEU A 307 2.81 -4.30 6.79
C LEU A 307 2.38 -4.26 8.26
N ILE A 308 2.17 -5.41 8.91
CA ILE A 308 1.98 -5.49 10.36
C ILE A 308 3.23 -4.97 11.07
N ALA A 309 4.44 -5.39 10.66
CA ALA A 309 5.69 -4.87 11.22
C ALA A 309 5.79 -3.34 11.09
N TYR A 310 5.40 -2.79 9.95
CA TYR A 310 5.30 -1.34 9.74
C TYR A 310 4.37 -0.67 10.77
N LEU A 311 3.14 -1.19 10.93
CA LEU A 311 2.16 -0.62 11.87
C LEU A 311 2.58 -0.78 13.33
N LEU A 312 3.23 -1.89 13.70
CA LEU A 312 3.76 -2.08 15.06
C LEU A 312 4.83 -1.04 15.37
N VAL A 313 5.76 -0.81 14.44
CA VAL A 313 6.78 0.24 14.58
C VAL A 313 6.14 1.61 14.63
N TYR A 314 5.11 1.87 13.80
CA TYR A 314 4.34 3.11 13.85
C TYR A 314 3.72 3.37 15.22
N LEU A 315 3.17 2.33 15.88
CA LEU A 315 2.52 2.46 17.19
C LEU A 315 3.48 2.82 18.33
N ILE A 316 4.70 2.29 18.30
CA ILE A 316 5.69 2.50 19.37
C ILE A 316 6.64 3.66 19.09
N LYS A 317 6.67 4.17 17.85
CA LYS A 317 7.56 5.25 17.44
C LYS A 317 7.16 6.57 18.13
N PRO A 318 8.07 7.23 18.88
CA PRO A 318 7.84 8.57 19.38
C PRO A 318 7.59 9.57 18.25
N LYS A 319 6.69 10.54 18.44
CA LYS A 319 6.26 11.47 17.39
C LYS A 319 7.42 12.22 16.74
N TYR A 320 8.40 12.65 17.54
CA TYR A 320 9.54 13.48 17.11
C TYR A 320 10.64 12.72 16.36
N LYS A 321 10.70 11.38 16.45
CA LYS A 321 11.76 10.62 15.77
C LYS A 321 11.51 10.44 14.28
N ASN A 322 12.55 10.30 13.48
CA ASN A 322 12.41 9.85 12.09
C ASN A 322 12.04 8.36 12.05
N PHE A 323 11.09 7.95 11.18
CA PHE A 323 10.64 6.56 11.12
C PHE A 323 11.77 5.58 10.76
N THR A 324 12.64 5.94 9.80
CA THR A 324 13.72 5.07 9.34
C THR A 324 14.80 4.90 10.42
N GLU A 325 15.15 5.98 11.11
CA GLU A 325 16.11 5.95 12.20
C GLU A 325 15.58 5.12 13.38
N PHE A 326 14.32 5.36 13.79
CA PHE A 326 13.70 4.59 14.86
C PHE A 326 13.58 3.11 14.51
N LEU A 327 13.21 2.78 13.26
CA LEU A 327 13.21 1.39 12.79
C LEU A 327 14.60 0.75 12.90
N ARG A 328 15.69 1.47 12.58
CA ARG A 328 17.05 0.94 12.77
C ARG A 328 17.32 0.62 14.24
N LYS A 329 16.93 1.50 15.17
CA LYS A 329 17.06 1.25 16.62
C LYS A 329 16.29 0.01 17.04
N VAL A 330 15.01 -0.10 16.63
CA VAL A 330 14.18 -1.30 16.86
C VAL A 330 14.87 -2.57 16.35
N ARG A 331 15.50 -2.52 15.17
CA ARG A 331 16.22 -3.68 14.60
C ARG A 331 17.37 -4.16 15.48
N TYR A 332 18.19 -3.23 15.97
CA TYR A 332 19.29 -3.59 16.85
C TYR A 332 18.78 -4.21 18.15
N THR A 333 17.59 -3.81 18.59
CA THR A 333 17.00 -4.31 19.84
C THR A 333 16.11 -5.53 19.68
N LEU A 334 15.81 -6.00 18.46
CA LEU A 334 15.03 -7.24 18.24
C LEU A 334 15.62 -8.45 18.96
N PHE A 335 16.95 -8.46 19.11
CA PHE A 335 17.72 -9.54 19.71
C PHE A 335 17.94 -9.36 21.21
N PHE A 336 17.65 -8.18 21.75
CA PHE A 336 17.64 -7.92 23.20
C PHE A 336 16.23 -8.21 23.73
N ASP A 337 16.10 -8.65 24.97
CA ASP A 337 14.81 -9.06 25.50
C ASP A 337 13.79 -7.91 25.47
N PHE A 338 12.55 -8.19 25.03
CA PHE A 338 11.54 -7.14 24.73
C PHE A 338 11.20 -6.27 25.97
N GLN A 339 11.56 -6.71 27.18
CA GLN A 339 11.43 -5.97 28.43
C GLN A 339 12.36 -4.73 28.53
N GLN A 340 13.37 -4.58 27.66
CA GLN A 340 14.30 -3.44 27.70
C GLN A 340 13.95 -2.31 26.71
N LEU A 341 12.79 -2.35 26.03
CA LEU A 341 12.41 -1.33 25.04
C LEU A 341 12.09 0.06 25.61
N SER A 342 11.96 0.22 26.93
CA SER A 342 11.76 1.53 27.59
C SER A 342 12.89 2.51 27.27
N PHE A 343 14.13 2.04 27.17
CA PHE A 343 15.27 2.90 26.84
C PHE A 343 15.19 3.53 25.44
N ILE A 344 14.49 2.89 24.48
CA ILE A 344 14.37 3.41 23.11
C ILE A 344 13.28 4.48 23.00
N THR A 345 12.30 4.47 23.91
CA THR A 345 11.28 5.51 23.98
C THR A 345 11.79 6.77 24.68
N ASP A 346 12.78 6.63 25.57
CA ASP A 346 13.23 7.71 26.46
C ASP A 346 14.49 8.47 25.94
N THR A 347 15.12 7.95 24.89
CA THR A 347 16.15 8.66 24.07
C THR A 347 15.55 9.25 22.80
#